data_AF-D5PDX5-F1
#
_entry.id   AF-D5PDX5-F1
#
_cell.length_a   1.000
_cell.length_b   1.000
_cell.length_c   1.000
_cell.angle_alpha   90.00
_cell.angle_beta   90.00
_cell.angle_gamma   90.00
#
_symmetry.space_group_name_H-M   'P 1'
#
loop_
_entity.id
_entity.type
_entity.pdbx_description
1 polymer ?
#
loop_
_entity_poly.entity_id
_entity_poly.type
_entity_poly.pdbx_seq_one_letter_code
_entity_poly.pdbx_strand_id
1 'polypeptide(L)'
;MSNHTEWGHAAHSLYTLHRREQGIEELRPDDQDQVTGPFILGLWNENGDGLALQGTRREILDYLRLAIAHVQRETDPRLELDQALRRLHALRHERSLALDNARHRTRGIADLDEHEVNLLNDIADAAAEVNNQL
;
A
#
# COMPACT_ATOMS: atom_id res chain seq x y z
N MET A 1 2.38 14.05 21.00
CA MET A 1 3.31 13.23 20.21
C MET A 1 3.73 14.05 19.01
N SER A 2 5.03 14.31 18.84
CA SER A 2 5.56 14.91 17.61
C SER A 2 5.89 13.76 16.67
N ASN A 3 5.24 13.70 15.50
CA ASN A 3 5.59 12.73 14.48
C ASN A 3 6.73 13.32 13.66
N HIS A 4 7.96 12.88 13.92
CA HIS A 4 9.08 13.13 13.01
C HIS A 4 8.95 12.16 11.84
N THR A 5 8.52 12.67 10.69
CA THR A 5 8.36 11.89 9.46
C THR A 5 9.24 12.51 8.40
N GLU A 6 10.19 11.72 7.92
CA GLU A 6 11.10 12.12 6.87
C GLU A 6 10.56 11.69 5.50
N TRP A 7 10.65 12.59 4.53
CA TRP A 7 10.23 12.32 3.15
C TRP A 7 11.45 12.03 2.27
N GLY A 8 11.28 11.18 1.28
CA GLY A 8 12.34 10.82 0.34
C GLY A 8 11.82 9.95 -0.79
N HIS A 9 12.63 9.79 -1.84
CA HIS A 9 12.29 8.93 -2.96
C HIS A 9 12.94 7.55 -2.80
N ALA A 10 12.13 6.48 -2.86
CA ALA A 10 12.59 5.10 -2.75
C ALA A 10 13.75 4.73 -3.71
N ALA A 11 13.82 5.35 -4.90
CA ALA A 11 14.88 5.10 -5.88
C ALA A 11 16.27 5.57 -5.42
N HIS A 12 16.33 6.51 -4.48
CA HIS A 12 17.56 7.10 -3.95
C HIS A 12 17.77 6.78 -2.46
N SER A 13 16.89 5.97 -1.87
CA SER A 13 17.01 5.55 -0.48
C SER A 13 18.25 4.68 -0.28
N LEU A 14 18.91 4.88 0.85
CA LEU A 14 20.11 4.16 1.25
C LEU A 14 19.80 3.23 2.42
N TYR A 15 20.57 2.16 2.54
CA TYR A 15 20.47 1.24 3.67
C TYR A 15 21.85 0.87 4.19
N THR A 16 21.94 0.66 5.50
CA THR A 16 23.15 0.15 6.14
C THR A 16 22.81 -0.92 7.16
N LEU A 17 23.72 -1.87 7.40
CA LEU A 17 23.57 -2.85 8.46
C LEU A 17 24.87 -2.96 9.23
N HIS A 18 24.83 -2.58 10.51
CA HIS A 18 25.99 -2.60 11.39
C HIS A 18 25.79 -3.60 12.51
N ARG A 19 26.90 -4.12 13.04
CA ARG A 19 26.89 -4.68 14.39
C ARG A 19 26.72 -3.55 15.39
N ARG A 20 26.17 -3.87 16.58
CA ARG A 20 25.87 -2.89 17.63
C ARG A 20 27.00 -1.88 17.88
N GLU A 21 28.21 -2.36 18.13
CA GLU A 21 29.36 -1.52 18.49
C GLU A 21 29.67 -0.49 17.40
N GLN A 22 29.81 -0.96 16.16
CA GLN A 22 30.04 -0.11 15.00
C GLN A 22 28.88 0.86 14.75
N GLY A 23 27.64 0.41 14.88
CA GLY A 23 26.47 1.24 14.67
C GLY A 23 26.32 2.35 15.72
N ILE A 24 26.70 2.10 16.97
CA ILE A 24 26.74 3.14 18.01
C ILE A 24 27.81 4.20 17.68
N GLU A 25 28.98 3.78 17.22
CA GLU A 25 30.08 4.69 16.85
C GLU A 25 29.71 5.58 15.65
N GLU A 26 29.10 4.99 14.63
CA GLU A 26 28.78 5.69 13.38
C GLU A 26 27.50 6.52 13.47
N LEU A 27 26.42 5.97 14.03
CA LEU A 27 25.10 6.62 14.05
C LEU A 27 24.89 7.53 15.25
N ARG A 28 25.71 7.38 16.30
CA ARG A 28 25.73 8.24 17.50
C ARG A 28 24.33 8.51 18.07
N PRO A 29 23.60 7.46 18.49
CA PRO A 29 22.26 7.64 19.06
C PRO A 29 22.32 8.55 20.31
N ASP A 30 21.27 9.33 20.53
CA ASP A 30 21.15 10.25 21.67
C ASP A 30 21.34 9.54 23.02
N ASP A 31 20.89 8.28 23.10
CA ASP A 31 21.07 7.41 24.25
C ASP A 31 21.57 6.02 23.81
N GLN A 32 22.87 5.77 24.04
CA GLN A 32 23.52 4.52 23.66
C GLN A 32 23.02 3.31 24.47
N ASP A 33 22.54 3.53 25.71
CA ASP A 33 22.09 2.46 26.59
C ASP A 33 20.76 1.86 26.10
N GLN A 34 19.98 2.63 25.34
CA GLN A 34 18.75 2.15 24.71
C GLN A 34 19.02 1.20 23.54
N VAL A 35 20.20 1.26 22.93
CA VAL A 35 20.59 0.35 21.84
C VAL A 35 21.12 -0.93 22.44
N THR A 36 20.26 -1.95 22.52
CA THR A 36 20.52 -3.25 23.15
C THR A 36 20.63 -4.40 22.14
N GLY A 37 20.08 -4.24 20.94
CA GLY A 37 20.07 -5.22 19.87
C GLY A 37 21.47 -5.45 19.27
N PRO A 38 21.78 -6.69 18.82
CA PRO A 38 23.10 -7.02 18.29
C PRO A 38 23.37 -6.42 16.89
N PHE A 39 22.32 -6.06 16.15
CA PHE A 39 22.42 -5.44 14.84
C PHE A 39 21.57 -4.17 14.79
N ILE A 40 22.00 -3.23 13.94
CA ILE A 40 21.29 -1.98 13.66
C ILE A 40 21.15 -1.84 12.14
N LEU A 41 19.92 -1.80 11.66
CA LEU A 41 19.54 -1.52 10.28
C LEU A 41 19.24 -0.02 10.16
N GLY A 42 20.01 0.70 9.34
CA GLY A 42 19.72 2.06 8.95
C GLY A 42 18.92 2.10 7.64
N LEU A 43 17.87 2.93 7.59
CA LEU A 43 17.07 3.21 6.41
C LEU A 43 17.01 4.73 6.21
N TRP A 44 17.59 5.23 5.13
CA TRP A 44 17.85 6.66 4.93
C TRP A 44 17.25 7.16 3.62
N ASN A 45 16.80 8.41 3.61
CA ASN A 45 16.52 9.14 2.38
C ASN A 45 17.83 9.62 1.74
N GLU A 46 17.71 10.31 0.60
CA GLU A 46 18.84 10.86 -0.16
C GLU A 46 19.62 11.95 0.59
N ASN A 47 19.02 12.58 1.60
CA ASN A 47 19.64 13.61 2.44
C ASN A 47 20.35 13.03 3.67
N GLY A 48 20.22 11.72 3.92
CA GLY A 48 20.77 11.04 5.08
C GLY A 48 19.85 11.05 6.31
N ASP A 49 18.65 11.60 6.21
CA ASP A 49 17.64 11.53 7.28
C ASP A 49 16.88 10.20 7.20
N GLY A 50 16.49 9.65 8.35
CA GLY A 50 15.70 8.42 8.34
C GLY A 50 15.61 7.71 9.68
N LEU A 51 15.58 6.38 9.61
CA LEU A 51 15.26 5.51 10.73
C LEU A 51 16.34 4.47 10.97
N ALA A 52 16.79 4.36 12.22
CA ALA A 52 17.59 3.25 12.70
C ALA A 52 16.72 2.24 13.47
N LEU A 53 16.74 0.97 13.05
CA LEU A 53 16.06 -0.14 13.68
C LEU A 53 17.07 -1.10 14.28
N GLN A 54 16.96 -1.39 15.58
CA GLN A 54 17.82 -2.36 16.23
C GLN A 54 17.10 -3.68 16.49
N GLY A 55 17.85 -4.79 16.54
CA GLY A 55 17.31 -6.08 16.93
C GLY A 55 18.22 -7.25 16.57
N THR A 56 17.71 -8.44 16.79
CA THR A 56 18.32 -9.68 16.28
C THR A 56 18.16 -9.77 14.76
N ARG A 57 18.99 -10.59 14.12
CA ARG A 57 18.86 -10.91 12.69
C ARG A 57 17.43 -11.37 12.34
N ARG A 58 16.81 -12.19 13.19
CA ARG A 58 15.45 -12.70 12.96
C ARG A 58 14.44 -11.56 12.96
N GLU A 59 14.47 -10.70 13.97
CA GLU A 59 13.51 -9.59 14.10
C GLU A 59 13.63 -8.59 12.95
N ILE A 60 14.85 -8.24 12.52
CA ILE A 60 15.05 -7.34 11.38
C ILE A 60 14.48 -7.97 10.10
N LEU A 61 14.75 -9.25 9.84
CA LEU A 61 14.21 -9.94 8.67
C LEU A 61 12.69 -10.06 8.71
N ASP A 62 12.12 -10.32 9.89
CA ASP A 62 10.67 -10.42 10.05
C ASP A 62 9.99 -9.07 9.84
N TYR A 63 10.57 -7.98 10.35
CA TYR A 63 10.11 -6.62 10.07
C TYR A 63 10.11 -6.32 8.56
N LEU A 64 11.22 -6.59 7.87
CA LEU A 64 11.34 -6.33 6.43
C LEU A 64 10.35 -7.16 5.62
N ARG A 65 10.12 -8.43 5.99
CA ARG A 65 9.11 -9.28 5.33
C ARG A 65 7.71 -8.70 5.49
N LEU A 66 7.36 -8.23 6.68
CA LEU A 66 6.05 -7.61 6.92
C LEU A 66 5.90 -6.31 6.13
N ALA A 67 6.94 -5.47 6.09
CA ALA A 67 6.94 -4.24 5.30
C ALA A 67 6.77 -4.53 3.80
N ILE A 68 7.54 -5.48 3.26
CA ILE A 68 7.42 -5.92 1.86
C ILE A 68 6.02 -6.46 1.56
N ALA A 69 5.51 -7.37 2.40
CA ALA A 69 4.18 -7.95 2.21
C ALA A 69 3.08 -6.88 2.28
N HIS A 70 3.23 -5.89 3.16
CA HIS A 70 2.30 -4.78 3.27
C HIS A 70 2.33 -3.91 2.02
N VAL A 71 3.51 -3.49 1.56
CA VAL A 71 3.65 -2.72 0.31
C VAL A 71 3.02 -3.49 -0.86
N GLN A 72 3.40 -4.76 -1.04
CA GLN A 72 2.84 -5.60 -2.12
C GLN A 72 1.31 -5.67 -2.07
N ARG A 73 0.73 -5.78 -0.87
CA ARG A 73 -0.73 -5.82 -0.73
C ARG A 73 -1.36 -4.47 -1.05
N GLU A 74 -0.87 -3.37 -0.48
CA GLU A 74 -1.49 -2.06 -0.65
C GLU A 74 -1.26 -1.46 -2.05
N THR A 75 -0.21 -1.90 -2.75
CA THR A 75 0.06 -1.46 -4.12
C THR A 75 -0.37 -2.48 -5.17
N ASP A 76 -1.10 -3.55 -4.81
CA ASP A 76 -1.59 -4.53 -5.80
C ASP A 76 -2.70 -3.86 -6.66
N PRO A 77 -2.45 -3.59 -7.95
CA PRO A 77 -3.42 -2.91 -8.80
C PRO A 77 -4.68 -3.75 -9.02
N ARG A 78 -4.63 -5.07 -8.75
CA ARG A 78 -5.77 -5.97 -8.89
C ARG A 78 -6.83 -5.73 -7.83
N LEU A 79 -6.48 -5.15 -6.68
CA LEU A 79 -7.47 -4.90 -5.62
C LEU A 79 -8.55 -3.92 -6.06
N GLU A 80 -8.17 -2.81 -6.71
CA GLU A 80 -9.11 -1.83 -7.25
C GLU A 80 -9.94 -2.45 -8.40
N LEU A 81 -9.30 -3.21 -9.29
CA LEU A 81 -9.99 -3.91 -10.38
C LEU A 81 -11.02 -4.93 -9.84
N ASP A 82 -10.64 -5.76 -8.87
CA ASP A 82 -11.53 -6.75 -8.25
C ASP A 82 -12.71 -6.07 -7.54
N GLN A 83 -12.47 -4.94 -6.86
CA GLN A 83 -13.55 -4.17 -6.25
C GLN A 83 -14.50 -3.56 -7.29
N ALA A 84 -13.96 -2.98 -8.36
CA ALA A 84 -14.75 -2.41 -9.45
C ALA A 84 -15.60 -3.50 -10.15
N LEU A 85 -15.01 -4.67 -10.42
CA LEU A 85 -15.73 -5.83 -10.99
C LEU A 85 -16.85 -6.34 -10.07
N ARG A 86 -16.63 -6.38 -8.75
CA ARG A 86 -17.69 -6.75 -7.79
C ARG A 86 -18.84 -5.74 -7.78
N ARG A 87 -18.53 -4.44 -7.83
CA ARG A 87 -19.55 -3.38 -7.94
C ARG A 87 -20.37 -3.54 -9.22
N LEU A 88 -19.74 -3.92 -10.34
CA LEU A 88 -20.44 -4.17 -11.62
C LEU A 88 -21.39 -5.34 -11.52
N HIS A 89 -20.92 -6.43 -10.91
CA HIS A 89 -21.74 -7.61 -10.72
C HIS A 89 -22.97 -7.30 -9.85
N ALA A 90 -22.79 -6.53 -8.77
CA ALA A 90 -23.91 -6.09 -7.92
C ALA A 90 -24.91 -5.22 -8.70
N LEU A 91 -24.43 -4.22 -9.46
CA LEU A 91 -25.29 -3.34 -10.26
C LEU A 91 -26.10 -4.12 -11.31
N ARG A 92 -25.48 -5.08 -11.99
CA ARG A 92 -26.16 -5.95 -12.98
C ARG A 92 -27.22 -6.83 -12.33
N HIS A 93 -26.97 -7.31 -11.11
CA HIS A 93 -27.95 -8.05 -10.34
C HIS A 93 -29.14 -7.15 -9.94
N GLU A 94 -28.89 -5.93 -9.46
CA GLU A 94 -29.93 -4.94 -9.16
C GLU A 94 -30.76 -4.60 -10.41
N ARG A 95 -30.10 -4.45 -11.56
CA ARG A 95 -30.77 -4.23 -12.85
C ARG A 95 -31.65 -5.39 -13.26
N SER A 96 -31.18 -6.63 -13.11
CA SER A 96 -32.01 -7.82 -13.37
C SER A 96 -33.28 -7.82 -12.51
N LEU A 97 -33.13 -7.57 -11.21
CA LEU A 97 -34.28 -7.46 -10.30
C LEU A 97 -35.21 -6.31 -10.67
N ALA A 98 -34.66 -5.16 -11.07
CA ALA A 98 -35.46 -4.02 -11.51
C ALA A 98 -36.27 -4.37 -12.77
N LEU A 99 -35.66 -5.05 -13.75
CA LEU A 99 -36.32 -5.50 -14.98
C LEU A 99 -37.42 -6.54 -14.72
N ASP A 100 -37.17 -7.50 -13.83
CA ASP A 100 -38.16 -8.51 -13.44
C ASP A 100 -39.37 -7.88 -12.70
N ASN A 101 -39.14 -6.79 -11.97
CA ASN A 101 -40.16 -6.00 -11.28
C ASN A 101 -40.78 -4.88 -12.14
N ALA A 102 -40.19 -4.56 -13.29
CA ALA A 102 -40.54 -3.40 -14.13
C ALA A 102 -41.78 -3.63 -15.00
N ARG A 103 -42.87 -4.13 -14.42
CA ARG A 103 -44.18 -3.84 -14.99
C ARG A 103 -44.52 -2.34 -14.93
N HIS A 104 -43.96 -1.53 -14.02
CA HIS A 104 -44.49 -0.17 -13.75
C HIS A 104 -43.54 1.05 -13.54
N ARG A 105 -42.20 1.00 -13.67
CA ARG A 105 -41.36 2.23 -13.48
C ARG A 105 -40.10 2.29 -14.37
N THR A 106 -40.19 3.03 -15.47
CA THR A 106 -39.10 3.29 -16.44
C THR A 106 -37.99 4.22 -15.94
N ARG A 107 -38.23 5.06 -14.94
CA ARG A 107 -37.26 6.06 -14.46
C ARG A 107 -36.06 5.45 -13.72
N GLY A 108 -36.25 4.34 -13.00
CA GLY A 108 -35.17 3.68 -12.26
C GLY A 108 -34.19 2.88 -13.12
N ILE A 109 -34.52 2.61 -14.39
CA ILE A 109 -33.63 1.90 -15.31
C ILE A 109 -32.58 2.86 -15.92
N ALA A 110 -32.99 4.10 -16.24
CA ALA A 110 -32.07 5.10 -16.78
C ALA A 110 -30.96 5.50 -15.78
N ASP A 111 -31.30 5.62 -14.49
CA ASP A 111 -30.33 5.91 -13.43
C ASP A 111 -29.31 4.76 -13.26
N LEU A 112 -29.71 3.52 -13.52
CA LEU A 112 -28.84 2.34 -13.49
C LEU A 112 -27.90 2.28 -14.71
N ASP A 113 -28.37 2.72 -15.89
CA ASP A 113 -27.54 2.77 -17.09
C ASP A 113 -26.40 3.80 -16.94
N GLU A 114 -26.67 4.97 -16.35
CA GLU A 114 -25.64 5.97 -16.05
C GLU A 114 -24.61 5.45 -15.03
N HIS A 115 -25.06 4.74 -13.99
CA HIS A 115 -24.15 4.09 -13.04
C HIS A 115 -23.33 2.98 -13.70
N GLU A 116 -23.88 2.21 -14.65
CA GLU A 116 -23.14 1.16 -15.35
C GLU A 116 -22.02 1.77 -16.20
N VAL A 117 -22.28 2.87 -16.91
CA VAL A 117 -21.27 3.57 -17.72
C VAL A 117 -20.12 4.08 -16.85
N ASN A 118 -20.42 4.76 -15.74
CA ASN A 118 -19.38 5.27 -14.83
C ASN A 118 -18.51 4.14 -14.28
N LEU A 119 -19.14 3.03 -13.90
CA LEU A 119 -18.42 1.91 -13.33
C LEU A 119 -17.60 1.12 -14.38
N LEU A 120 -18.05 1.08 -15.63
CA LEU A 120 -17.26 0.52 -16.74
C LEU A 120 -16.01 1.37 -17.02
N ASN A 121 -16.10 2.70 -16.87
CA ASN A 121 -14.91 3.57 -16.94
C ASN A 121 -13.95 3.30 -15.78
N ASP A 122 -14.46 3.18 -14.54
CA ASP A 122 -13.63 2.81 -13.37
C ASP A 122 -12.90 1.48 -13.58
N ILE A 123 -13.57 0.48 -14.18
CA ILE A 123 -12.96 -0.81 -14.53
C ILE A 123 -11.89 -0.64 -15.62
N ALA A 124 -12.15 0.17 -16.64
CA ALA A 124 -11.20 0.40 -17.72
C ALA A 124 -9.92 1.06 -17.17
N ASP A 125 -10.06 2.05 -16.29
CA ASP A 125 -8.94 2.73 -15.64
C ASP A 125 -8.15 1.79 -14.72
N ALA A 126 -8.83 1.02 -13.88
CA ALA A 126 -8.18 0.02 -13.01
C ALA A 126 -7.50 -1.10 -13.83
N ALA A 127 -8.09 -1.55 -14.94
CA ALA A 127 -7.49 -2.55 -15.82
C ALA A 127 -6.26 -2.00 -16.57
N ALA A 128 -6.29 -0.73 -16.97
CA ALA A 128 -5.14 -0.06 -17.56
C ALA A 128 -3.96 0.01 -16.56
N GLU A 129 -4.25 0.33 -15.30
CA GLU A 129 -3.25 0.35 -14.23
C GLU A 129 -2.62 -1.02 -14.00
N VAL A 130 -3.44 -2.09 -13.93
CA VAL A 130 -2.92 -3.47 -13.85
C VAL A 130 -2.02 -3.81 -15.04
N ASN A 131 -2.40 -3.40 -16.26
CA ASN A 131 -1.63 -3.70 -17.47
C ASN A 131 -0.30 -2.94 -17.57
N ASN A 132 -0.22 -1.73 -17.00
CA ASN A 132 1.01 -0.94 -16.97
C ASN A 132 2.06 -1.49 -15.99
N GLN A 133 1.65 -2.37 -15.07
CA GLN A 133 2.50 -2.96 -14.04
C GLN A 133 2.91 -4.42 -14.32
N LEU A 134 2.55 -4.96 -15.50
CA LEU A 134 2.95 -6.29 -16.02
C LEU A 134 4.18 -6.21 -16.93
#